data_AF-E2Q5X2-F1
#
_entry.id   AF-E2Q5X2-F1
#
_cell.length_a   1.000
_cell.length_b   1.000
_cell.length_c   1.000
_cell.angle_alpha   90.00
_cell.angle_beta   90.00
_cell.angle_gamma   90.00
#
_symmetry.space_group_name_H-M   'P 1'
#
loop_
_entity.id
_entity.type
_entity.pdbx_description
1 polymer ?
#
loop_
_entity_poly.entity_id
_entity_poly.type
_entity_poly.pdbx_seq_one_letter_code
_entity_poly.pdbx_strand_id
1 'polypeptide(L)'
;MTKIFDHTPQVWTAGQLRQALTGLPDDTPLHVAVADGPGDFAGYSEYALVSLDEVEKDSPGGGAPSTLVEYTLFADYKAGQYEPDPV
;
A
#
# COMPACT_ATOMS: atom_id res chain seq x y z
N MET A 1 -19.08 25.62 -0.18
CA MET A 1 -19.10 24.72 -1.35
C MET A 1 -17.91 23.78 -1.22
N THR A 2 -18.13 22.49 -1.03
CA THR A 2 -17.05 21.49 -0.97
C THR A 2 -16.62 21.17 -2.40
N LYS A 3 -15.36 21.45 -2.73
CA LYS A 3 -14.78 21.11 -4.04
C LYS A 3 -14.54 19.61 -4.06
N ILE A 4 -15.31 18.86 -4.83
CA ILE A 4 -15.01 17.46 -5.14
C ILE A 4 -13.84 17.49 -6.13
N PHE A 5 -12.79 16.70 -5.86
CA PHE A 5 -11.70 16.47 -6.80
C PHE A 5 -11.58 14.97 -7.06
N ASP A 6 -11.32 14.60 -8.30
CA ASP A 6 -11.11 13.21 -8.68
C ASP A 6 -9.71 12.78 -8.29
N HIS A 7 -9.60 11.80 -7.39
CA HIS A 7 -8.34 11.22 -6.96
C HIS A 7 -8.15 9.86 -7.63
N THR A 8 -7.27 9.80 -8.63
CA THR A 8 -7.02 8.60 -9.44
C THR A 8 -5.55 8.18 -9.37
N PRO A 9 -5.06 7.65 -8.24
CA PRO A 9 -3.68 7.20 -8.12
C PRO A 9 -3.44 6.04 -9.10
N GLN A 10 -2.29 6.06 -9.78
CA GLN A 10 -1.89 4.96 -10.65
C GLN A 10 -1.23 3.85 -9.84
N VAL A 11 -1.82 2.66 -9.83
CA VAL A 11 -1.23 1.47 -9.20
C VAL A 11 0.00 1.04 -10.01
N TRP A 12 1.10 0.78 -9.32
CA TRP A 12 2.33 0.31 -9.94
C TRP A 12 2.24 -1.16 -10.32
N THR A 13 2.81 -1.49 -11.48
CA THR A 13 3.09 -2.87 -11.87
C THR A 13 4.35 -3.38 -11.18
N ALA A 14 4.49 -4.71 -11.08
CA ALA A 14 5.72 -5.34 -10.59
C ALA A 14 6.97 -4.96 -11.42
N GLY A 15 6.79 -4.63 -12.71
CA GLY A 15 7.88 -4.13 -13.57
C GLY A 15 8.40 -2.77 -13.12
N GLN A 16 7.48 -1.84 -12.84
CA GLN A 16 7.84 -0.50 -12.35
C GLN A 16 8.54 -0.56 -10.99
N LEU A 17 8.05 -1.42 -10.08
CA LEU A 17 8.69 -1.63 -8.79
C LEU A 17 10.13 -2.15 -8.94
N ARG A 18 10.34 -3.22 -9.73
CA ARG A 18 11.70 -3.76 -9.96
C ARG A 18 12.64 -2.72 -10.58
N GLN A 19 12.15 -1.93 -11.51
CA GLN A 19 12.95 -0.86 -12.11
C GLN A 19 13.35 0.19 -11.06
N ALA A 20 12.44 0.60 -10.19
CA ALA A 20 12.73 1.58 -9.15
C ALA A 20 13.76 1.09 -8.12
N LEU A 21 13.81 -0.21 -7.85
CA LEU A 21 14.77 -0.83 -6.93
C LEU A 21 16.15 -1.12 -7.58
N THR A 22 16.33 -0.82 -8.87
CA THR A 22 17.57 -1.15 -9.58
C THR A 22 18.76 -0.42 -8.97
N GLY A 23 19.76 -1.18 -8.52
CA GLY A 23 21.01 -0.64 -7.97
C GLY A 23 21.00 -0.42 -6.46
N LEU A 24 19.89 -0.71 -5.78
CA LEU A 24 19.87 -0.78 -4.32
C LEU A 24 20.53 -2.08 -3.84
N PRO A 25 21.31 -2.04 -2.73
CA PRO A 25 21.74 -3.24 -2.03
C PRO A 25 20.56 -4.11 -1.59
N ASP A 26 20.73 -5.43 -1.62
CA ASP A 26 19.68 -6.40 -1.25
C ASP A 26 19.20 -6.26 0.21
N ASP A 27 20.03 -5.73 1.09
CA ASP A 27 19.74 -5.50 2.51
C ASP A 27 19.13 -4.11 2.79
N THR A 28 18.81 -3.33 1.75
CA THR A 28 18.20 -2.01 1.90
C THR A 28 16.78 -2.14 2.46
N PRO A 29 16.46 -1.57 3.65
CA PRO A 29 15.11 -1.59 4.17
C PRO A 29 14.17 -0.73 3.34
N LEU A 30 12.96 -1.24 3.07
CA LEU A 30 11.92 -0.53 2.33
C LEU A 30 10.77 -0.13 3.28
N HIS A 31 10.33 1.12 3.17
CA HIS A 31 9.20 1.65 3.93
C HIS A 31 8.09 2.16 2.99
N VAL A 32 6.85 2.10 3.46
CA VAL A 32 5.66 2.63 2.78
C VAL A 32 5.16 3.84 3.53
N ALA A 33 5.00 4.95 2.82
CA ALA A 33 4.38 6.17 3.30
C ALA A 33 2.86 6.13 3.02
N VAL A 34 2.04 6.16 4.06
CA VAL A 34 0.57 6.19 3.94
C VAL A 34 0.08 7.60 4.24
N ALA A 35 -0.42 8.26 3.20
CA ALA A 35 -0.92 9.63 3.28
C ALA A 35 -2.07 9.78 4.29
N ASP A 36 -2.09 10.88 5.05
CA ASP A 36 -3.15 11.21 6.01
C ASP A 36 -4.44 11.70 5.32
N GLY A 37 -4.33 12.08 4.05
CA GLY A 37 -5.42 12.44 3.17
C GLY A 37 -5.05 12.19 1.71
N PRO A 38 -5.97 12.31 0.74
CA PRO A 38 -5.71 11.97 -0.65
C PRO A 38 -4.53 12.78 -1.24
N GLY A 39 -3.38 12.12 -1.42
CA GLY A 39 -2.15 12.72 -1.92
C GLY A 39 -1.38 13.60 -0.92
N ASP A 40 -1.79 13.65 0.36
CA ASP A 40 -1.11 14.46 1.38
C ASP A 40 -0.10 13.63 2.18
N PHE A 41 1.17 13.80 1.81
CA PHE A 41 2.30 13.19 2.49
C PHE A 41 3.06 14.19 3.37
N ALA A 42 2.42 15.25 3.87
CA ALA A 42 3.03 16.12 4.88
C ALA A 42 2.82 15.59 6.32
N GLY A 43 1.75 14.82 6.55
CA GLY A 43 1.42 14.18 7.84
C GLY A 43 1.55 12.66 7.89
N TYR A 44 1.88 12.02 6.77
CA TYR A 44 1.83 10.56 6.58
C TYR A 44 2.47 9.71 7.69
N SER A 45 1.91 8.51 7.84
CA SER A 45 2.49 7.45 8.66
C SER A 45 3.42 6.56 7.84
N GLU A 46 4.56 6.16 8.42
CA GLU A 46 5.53 5.28 7.77
C GLU A 46 5.48 3.86 8.33
N TYR A 47 5.40 2.88 7.43
CA TYR A 47 5.32 1.46 7.73
C TYR A 47 6.48 0.70 7.07
N ALA A 48 6.88 -0.43 7.64
CA ALA A 48 7.86 -1.33 7.05
C ALA A 48 7.18 -2.33 6.12
N LEU A 49 7.71 -2.54 4.91
CA LEU A 49 7.19 -3.55 4.00
C LEU A 49 7.60 -4.96 4.49
N VAL A 50 6.64 -5.88 4.62
CA VAL A 50 6.88 -7.21 5.24
C VAL A 50 6.53 -8.40 4.35
N SER A 51 5.59 -8.26 3.41
CA SER A 51 5.26 -9.34 2.48
C SER A 51 4.67 -8.86 1.15
N LEU A 52 4.61 -9.78 0.19
CA LEU A 52 3.83 -9.67 -1.04
C LEU A 52 3.03 -10.96 -1.18
N ASP A 53 1.70 -10.87 -1.17
CA ASP A 53 0.83 -12.04 -1.24
C ASP A 53 -0.29 -11.85 -2.28
N GLU A 54 -0.80 -12.97 -2.76
CA GLU A 54 -2.01 -13.02 -3.59
C GLU A 54 -3.25 -12.82 -2.70
N VAL A 55 -4.06 -11.82 -3.03
CA VAL A 55 -5.29 -11.50 -2.32
C VAL A 55 -6.46 -11.71 -3.26
N GLU A 56 -7.33 -12.64 -2.89
CA GLU A 56 -8.62 -12.82 -3.54
C GLU A 56 -9.57 -11.69 -3.14
N LYS A 57 -10.16 -11.04 -4.14
CA LYS A 57 -11.18 -10.00 -3.96
C LYS A 57 -12.47 -10.40 -4.64
N ASP A 58 -13.56 -10.11 -3.94
CA ASP A 58 -14.89 -10.18 -4.51
C ASP A 58 -15.04 -9.11 -5.58
N SER A 59 -15.48 -9.53 -6.77
CA SER A 59 -15.78 -8.57 -7.84
C SER A 59 -16.99 -7.71 -7.43
N PRO A 60 -16.90 -6.36 -7.52
CA PRO A 60 -18.03 -5.50 -7.23
C PRO A 60 -19.02 -5.54 -8.41
N GLY A 61 -19.91 -6.53 -8.43
CA GLY A 61 -20.98 -6.61 -9.43
C GLY A 61 -21.85 -7.85 -9.29
N GLY A 62 -23.19 -7.65 -9.30
CA GLY A 62 -24.21 -8.70 -9.15
C GLY A 62 -24.35 -9.68 -10.34
N GLY A 63 -23.24 -10.04 -10.97
CA GLY A 63 -23.14 -11.13 -11.96
C GLY A 63 -22.63 -12.43 -11.33
N ALA A 64 -22.29 -13.42 -12.16
CA ALA A 64 -21.66 -14.65 -11.67
C ALA A 64 -20.37 -14.33 -10.90
N PRO A 65 -20.10 -14.97 -9.75
CA PRO A 65 -18.93 -14.67 -8.94
C PRO A 65 -17.67 -14.94 -9.75
N SER A 66 -16.93 -13.88 -10.06
CA SER A 66 -15.54 -13.97 -10.50
C SER A 66 -14.64 -13.54 -9.34
N THR A 67 -13.75 -14.42 -8.91
CA THR A 67 -12.70 -14.06 -7.96
C THR A 67 -11.61 -13.31 -8.72
N LEU A 68 -11.35 -12.06 -8.35
CA LEU A 68 -10.19 -11.33 -8.85
C LEU A 68 -9.01 -11.60 -7.91
N VAL A 69 -7.86 -11.97 -8.45
CA VAL A 69 -6.62 -12.10 -7.66
C VAL A 69 -5.77 -10.86 -7.87
N GLU A 70 -5.40 -10.19 -6.79
CA GLU A 70 -4.49 -9.03 -6.79
C GLU A 70 -3.25 -9.33 -5.94
N TYR A 71 -2.06 -9.07 -6.47
CA TYR A 71 -0.82 -9.13 -5.67
C TYR A 71 -0.70 -7.86 -4.83
N THR A 72 -0.67 -8.02 -3.50
CA THR A 72 -0.69 -6.92 -2.55
C THR A 72 0.57 -6.91 -1.71
N LEU A 73 1.20 -5.74 -1.62
CA LEU A 73 2.28 -5.46 -0.69
C LEU A 73 1.70 -5.16 0.68
N PHE A 74 2.11 -5.92 1.69
CA PHE A 74 1.70 -5.71 3.08
C PHE A 74 2.78 -4.98 3.85
N ALA A 75 2.35 -4.03 4.68
CA ALA A 75 3.22 -3.25 5.54
C ALA A 75 2.77 -3.34 7.00
N ASP A 76 3.74 -3.36 7.90
CA ASP A 76 3.54 -3.37 9.35
C ASP A 76 4.15 -2.12 9.99
N TYR A 77 3.85 -1.83 11.25
CA TYR A 77 4.51 -0.76 11.98
C TYR A 77 6.02 -0.98 11.97
N LYS A 78 6.77 0.13 12.02
CA LYS A 78 8.23 0.06 12.11
C LYS A 78 8.66 -0.75 13.34
N ALA A 79 9.85 -1.32 13.28
CA ALA A 79 10.44 -1.93 14.46
C ALA A 79 10.58 -0.86 15.57
N GLY A 80 10.03 -1.15 16.74
CA GLY A 80 9.97 -0.20 17.84
C GLY A 80 9.27 -0.78 19.07
N GLN A 81 9.30 0.00 20.15
CA GLN A 81 8.50 -0.29 21.34
C GLN A 81 7.21 0.54 21.25
N TYR A 82 6.08 -0.11 21.45
CA TYR A 82 4.76 0.50 21.39
C TYR A 82 3.99 0.19 22.67
N GLU A 83 3.23 1.17 23.16
CA GLU A 83 2.18 0.91 24.13
C GLU A 83 0.93 0.50 23.37
N PRO A 84 0.23 -0.58 23.75
CA PRO A 84 -1.05 -0.90 23.15
C PRO A 84 -2.03 0.22 23.48
N ASP A 85 -2.85 0.61 22.49
CA ASP A 85 -3.94 1.56 22.75
C ASP A 85 -4.83 1.01 23.88
N PRO A 86 -5.26 1.87 24.83
CA PRO A 86 -6.18 1.45 25.87
C PRO A 86 -7.49 0.99 25.21
N VAL A 87 -7.88 -0.25 25.48
CA VAL A 87 -9.11 -0.89 24.99
C VAL A 87 -10.36 -0.19 25.52
#